data_AF-A0A7S3EJ23-F1
#
_entry.id   AF-A0A7S3EJ23-F1
#
_cell.length_a   1.000
_cell.length_b   1.000
_cell.length_c   1.000
_cell.angle_alpha   90.00
_cell.angle_beta   90.00
_cell.angle_gamma   90.00
#
_symmetry.space_group_name_H-M   'P 1'
#
loop_
_entity.id
_entity.type
_entity.pdbx_description
1 polymer ?
#
loop_
_entity_poly.entity_id
_entity_poly.type
_entity_poly.pdbx_seq_one_letter_code
_entity_poly.pdbx_strand_id
1 'polypeptide(L)'
;MDSDLDALKAELAALSAEVQTLGDLTFTTANAVNVVFVLLSGFLVFLMQGGFAMLEAGSVRTKNTKNVLLKNVLDACCGVIAFYVFGFAFSSGEPSNAFIGYGNFALADFPKEQYHEFFFAWTFAATAATIVSGCVAERTSFLAYLMYTIFVTSFVYPVVAHWIWSPSGWLSAENEDPLFGVGVFDFAGSTVVHVVGGFAGTHACLPWIF
;
A
#
# COMPACT_ATOMS: atom_id res chain seq x y z
N MET A 1 -18.76 -36.38 -47.63
CA MET A 1 -18.59 -34.92 -47.80
C MET A 1 -19.32 -34.17 -46.70
N ASP A 2 -20.65 -34.27 -46.57
CA ASP A 2 -21.36 -33.60 -45.45
C ASP A 2 -21.06 -34.23 -44.07
N SER A 3 -20.95 -35.55 -43.97
CA SER A 3 -20.60 -36.21 -42.70
C SER A 3 -19.18 -35.90 -42.22
N ASP A 4 -18.24 -35.74 -43.16
CA ASP A 4 -16.83 -35.44 -42.86
C ASP A 4 -16.69 -33.98 -42.42
N LEU A 5 -17.47 -33.08 -43.01
CA LEU A 5 -17.55 -31.67 -42.61
C LEU A 5 -18.15 -31.52 -41.20
N ASP A 6 -19.17 -32.29 -40.86
CA ASP A 6 -19.77 -32.24 -39.54
C ASP A 6 -18.86 -32.86 -38.45
N ALA A 7 -18.11 -33.91 -38.79
CA ALA A 7 -17.07 -34.45 -37.92
C ALA A 7 -15.95 -33.43 -37.66
N LEU A 8 -15.46 -32.75 -38.70
CA LEU A 8 -14.45 -31.69 -38.58
C LEU A 8 -14.93 -30.51 -37.73
N LYS A 9 -16.21 -30.10 -37.84
CA LYS A 9 -16.78 -29.04 -36.99
C LYS A 9 -16.88 -29.46 -35.53
N ALA A 10 -17.22 -30.73 -35.26
CA ALA A 10 -17.27 -31.26 -33.89
C ALA A 10 -15.87 -31.30 -33.26
N GLU A 11 -14.85 -31.72 -34.03
CA GLU A 11 -13.46 -31.71 -33.60
C GLU A 11 -12.93 -30.28 -33.36
N LEU A 12 -13.27 -29.33 -34.24
CA LEU A 12 -12.94 -27.91 -34.05
C LEU A 12 -13.58 -27.33 -32.79
N ALA A 13 -14.84 -27.66 -32.50
CA ALA A 13 -15.53 -27.21 -31.30
C ALA A 13 -14.91 -27.81 -30.03
N ALA A 14 -14.53 -29.08 -30.06
CA ALA A 14 -13.82 -29.74 -28.97
C ALA A 14 -12.45 -29.10 -28.72
N LEU A 15 -11.68 -28.85 -29.78
CA LEU A 15 -10.37 -28.21 -29.70
C LEU A 15 -10.49 -26.76 -29.19
N SER A 16 -11.50 -26.00 -29.64
CA SER A 16 -11.76 -24.65 -29.14
C SER A 16 -12.08 -24.65 -27.65
N ALA A 17 -12.86 -25.63 -27.18
CA ALA A 17 -13.19 -25.76 -25.76
C ALA A 17 -11.95 -26.14 -24.92
N GLU A 18 -11.09 -27.01 -25.44
CA GLU A 18 -9.83 -27.37 -24.79
C GLU A 18 -8.87 -26.17 -24.72
N VAL A 19 -8.72 -25.41 -25.80
CA VAL A 19 -7.91 -24.17 -25.84
C VAL A 19 -8.44 -23.15 -24.84
N GLN A 20 -9.76 -22.97 -24.73
CA GLN A 20 -10.36 -22.07 -23.75
C GLN A 20 -10.08 -22.54 -22.32
N THR A 21 -10.21 -23.85 -22.06
CA THR A 21 -9.91 -24.44 -20.75
C THR A 21 -8.43 -24.26 -20.37
N LEU A 22 -7.51 -24.47 -21.30
CA LEU A 22 -6.08 -24.22 -21.11
C LEU A 22 -5.77 -22.74 -20.87
N GLY A 23 -6.48 -21.84 -21.57
CA GLY A 23 -6.42 -20.40 -21.38
C GLY A 23 -6.83 -20.01 -19.95
N ASP A 24 -7.98 -20.48 -19.50
CA ASP A 24 -8.51 -20.21 -18.16
C ASP A 24 -7.61 -20.76 -17.05
N LEU A 25 -7.05 -21.97 -17.24
CA LEU A 25 -6.08 -22.56 -16.32
C LEU A 25 -4.80 -21.73 -16.23
N THR A 26 -4.30 -21.26 -17.37
CA THR A 26 -3.08 -20.43 -17.42
C THR A 26 -3.31 -19.09 -16.74
N PHE A 27 -4.45 -18.44 -17.00
CA PHE A 27 -4.83 -17.18 -16.36
C PHE A 27 -4.96 -17.33 -14.84
N THR A 28 -5.67 -18.37 -14.39
CA THR A 28 -5.87 -18.64 -12.96
C THR A 28 -4.55 -18.92 -12.24
N THR A 29 -3.67 -19.71 -12.87
CA THR A 29 -2.35 -20.03 -12.31
C THR A 29 -1.47 -18.79 -12.24
N ALA A 30 -1.43 -17.98 -13.30
CA ALA A 30 -0.67 -16.74 -13.32
C ALA A 30 -1.14 -15.77 -12.23
N ASN A 31 -2.46 -15.62 -12.07
CA ASN A 31 -3.03 -14.80 -11.01
C ASN A 31 -2.62 -15.31 -9.62
N ALA A 32 -2.76 -16.61 -9.36
CA ALA A 32 -2.36 -17.20 -8.08
C ALA A 32 -0.87 -16.96 -7.76
N VAL A 33 0.02 -17.10 -8.75
CA VAL A 33 1.45 -16.81 -8.59
C VAL A 33 1.70 -15.33 -8.28
N ASN A 34 1.02 -14.42 -8.97
CA ASN A 34 1.13 -12.98 -8.73
C ASN A 34 0.65 -12.60 -7.32
N VAL A 35 -0.48 -13.15 -6.87
CA VAL A 35 -0.99 -12.94 -5.51
C VAL A 35 0.02 -13.40 -4.46
N VAL A 36 0.60 -14.59 -4.63
CA VAL A 36 1.65 -15.10 -3.73
C VAL A 36 2.87 -14.18 -3.72
N PHE A 37 3.28 -13.69 -4.90
CA PHE A 37 4.39 -12.76 -5.02
C PHE A 37 4.12 -11.43 -4.28
N VAL A 38 2.92 -10.86 -4.41
CA VAL A 38 2.53 -9.62 -3.71
C VAL A 38 2.47 -9.84 -2.19
N LEU A 39 1.92 -10.96 -1.73
CA LEU A 39 1.88 -11.30 -0.30
C LEU A 39 3.28 -11.48 0.28
N LEU A 40 4.17 -12.19 -0.43
CA LEU A 40 5.56 -12.35 -0.02
C LEU A 40 6.29 -11.00 0.02
N SER A 41 6.07 -10.16 -1.00
CA SER A 41 6.65 -8.82 -1.06
C SER A 41 6.16 -7.95 0.10
N GLY A 42 4.85 -7.96 0.38
CA GLY A 42 4.29 -7.26 1.54
C GLY A 42 4.85 -7.77 2.87
N PHE A 43 5.07 -9.08 3.01
CA PHE A 43 5.73 -9.63 4.19
C PHE A 43 7.16 -9.13 4.37
N LEU A 44 7.93 -9.04 3.27
CA LEU A 44 9.30 -8.49 3.30
C LEU A 44 9.31 -6.99 3.65
N VAL A 45 8.35 -6.21 3.13
CA VAL A 45 8.19 -4.80 3.51
C VAL A 45 7.78 -4.67 4.97
N PHE A 46 6.85 -5.49 5.45
CA PHE A 46 6.49 -5.52 6.87
C PHE A 46 7.69 -5.85 7.78
N LEU A 47 8.59 -6.74 7.33
CA LEU A 47 9.81 -7.06 8.07
C LEU A 47 10.73 -5.84 8.25
N MET A 48 10.61 -4.81 7.40
CA MET A 48 11.29 -3.53 7.61
C MET A 48 10.92 -2.88 8.95
N GLN A 49 9.71 -3.12 9.49
CA GLN A 49 9.31 -2.66 10.82
C GLN A 49 10.27 -3.19 11.91
N GLY A 50 10.68 -4.46 11.79
CA GLY A 50 11.69 -5.04 12.67
C GLY A 50 13.06 -4.39 12.46
N GLY A 51 13.40 -4.06 11.22
CA GLY A 51 14.61 -3.29 10.86
C GLY A 51 14.63 -1.91 11.52
N PHE A 52 13.56 -1.13 11.41
CA PHE A 52 13.42 0.18 12.05
C PHE A 52 13.48 0.06 13.58
N ALA A 53 12.80 -0.92 14.16
CA ALA A 53 12.85 -1.18 15.59
C ALA A 53 14.29 -1.41 16.08
N MET A 54 15.09 -2.20 15.35
CA MET A 54 16.51 -2.43 15.69
C MET A 54 17.38 -1.19 15.48
N LEU A 55 17.18 -0.46 14.37
CA LEU A 55 17.92 0.76 14.05
C LEU A 55 17.68 1.85 15.11
N GLU A 56 16.42 2.10 15.45
CA GLU A 56 16.04 3.07 16.47
C GLU A 56 16.53 2.64 17.85
N ALA A 57 16.34 1.36 18.22
CA ALA A 57 16.79 0.83 19.51
C ALA A 57 18.31 0.97 19.70
N GLY A 58 19.09 0.77 18.63
CA GLY A 58 20.54 0.97 18.62
C GLY A 58 20.98 2.43 18.61
N SER A 59 20.11 3.35 18.18
CA SER A 59 20.39 4.79 18.07
C SER A 59 19.98 5.59 19.32
N VAL A 60 19.28 4.95 20.26
CA VAL A 60 18.83 5.59 21.52
C VAL A 60 19.58 5.06 22.73
N ARG A 61 19.45 5.75 23.87
CA ARG A 61 19.99 5.28 25.14
C ARG A 61 19.21 4.05 25.62
N THR A 62 19.91 3.13 26.28
CA THR A 62 19.34 1.86 26.79
C THR A 62 18.10 2.03 27.68
N LYS A 63 18.01 3.14 28.43
CA LYS A 63 16.83 3.47 29.24
C LYS A 63 15.56 3.71 28.41
N ASN A 64 15.70 4.10 27.15
CA ASN A 64 14.60 4.45 26.24
C ASN A 64 14.29 3.34 25.23
N THR A 65 15.13 2.31 25.12
CA THR A 65 14.97 1.20 24.17
C THR A 65 13.60 0.53 24.27
N LYS A 66 13.10 0.27 25.50
CA LYS A 66 11.77 -0.32 25.70
C LYS A 66 10.64 0.52 25.10
N ASN A 67 10.73 1.85 25.25
CA ASN A 67 9.74 2.77 24.70
C ASN A 67 9.79 2.77 23.16
N VAL A 68 10.98 2.71 22.57
CA VAL A 68 11.17 2.63 21.11
C VAL A 68 10.57 1.34 20.54
N LEU A 69 10.86 0.20 21.15
CA LEU A 69 10.33 -1.09 20.69
C LEU A 69 8.81 -1.14 20.81
N LEU A 70 8.25 -0.62 21.92
CA LEU A 70 6.80 -0.55 22.10
C LEU A 70 6.13 0.38 21.06
N LYS A 71 6.75 1.52 20.75
CA LYS A 71 6.27 2.42 19.69
C LYS A 71 6.21 1.72 18.35
N ASN A 72 7.26 1.01 17.96
CA ASN A 72 7.30 0.28 16.68
C ASN A 72 6.19 -0.79 16.57
N VAL A 73 5.94 -1.55 17.65
CA VAL A 73 4.86 -2.56 17.64
C VAL A 73 3.48 -1.90 17.53
N LEU A 74 3.23 -0.86 18.34
CA LEU A 74 1.94 -0.18 18.29
C LEU A 74 1.77 0.66 17.01
N ASP A 75 2.84 1.11 16.38
CA ASP A 75 2.79 1.81 15.09
C ASP A 75 2.14 0.91 14.04
N ALA A 76 2.60 -0.33 13.93
CA ALA A 76 2.02 -1.32 13.04
C ALA A 76 0.56 -1.65 13.39
N CYS A 77 0.26 -1.88 14.68
CA CYS A 77 -1.10 -2.26 15.11
C CYS A 77 -2.13 -1.13 14.95
N CYS A 78 -1.79 0.09 15.36
CA CYS A 78 -2.68 1.24 15.19
C CYS A 78 -2.76 1.64 13.72
N GLY A 79 -1.64 1.57 13.00
CA GLY A 79 -1.56 1.87 11.58
C GLY A 79 -2.43 0.95 10.73
N VAL A 80 -2.48 -0.36 11.01
CA VAL A 80 -3.36 -1.27 10.24
C VAL A 80 -4.83 -0.97 10.46
N ILE A 81 -5.23 -0.63 11.69
CA ILE A 81 -6.63 -0.30 11.99
C ILE A 81 -7.01 1.03 11.32
N ALA A 82 -6.16 2.05 11.42
CA ALA A 82 -6.37 3.36 10.81
C ALA A 82 -6.42 3.27 9.27
N PHE A 83 -5.48 2.52 8.67
CA PHE A 83 -5.43 2.31 7.23
C PHE A 83 -6.60 1.44 6.74
N TYR A 84 -7.03 0.44 7.51
CA TYR A 84 -8.22 -0.35 7.21
C TYR A 84 -9.49 0.50 7.16
N VAL A 85 -9.76 1.28 8.20
CA VAL A 85 -11.02 2.04 8.29
C VAL A 85 -11.07 3.16 7.24
N PHE A 86 -9.98 3.91 7.08
CA PHE A 86 -9.97 5.12 6.24
C PHE A 86 -8.89 5.11 5.16
N GLY A 87 -7.68 4.65 5.49
CA GLY A 87 -6.53 4.86 4.60
C GLY A 87 -6.67 4.19 3.24
N PHE A 88 -7.12 2.94 3.18
CA PHE A 88 -7.33 2.24 1.91
C PHE A 88 -8.38 2.94 1.04
N ALA A 89 -9.47 3.40 1.64
CA ALA A 89 -10.53 4.13 0.95
C ALA A 89 -9.99 5.40 0.29
N PHE A 90 -9.11 6.13 0.97
CA PHE A 90 -8.54 7.36 0.43
C PHE A 90 -7.43 7.13 -0.59
N SER A 91 -6.65 6.05 -0.49
CA SER A 91 -5.59 5.76 -1.47
C SER A 91 -6.12 5.16 -2.76
N SER A 92 -6.96 4.14 -2.64
CA SER A 92 -7.30 3.21 -3.72
C SER A 92 -8.77 2.80 -3.73
N GLY A 93 -9.61 3.43 -2.90
CA GLY A 93 -11.03 3.16 -2.84
C GLY A 93 -11.79 3.79 -4.00
N GLU A 94 -12.75 3.04 -4.53
CA GLU A 94 -13.65 3.46 -5.60
C GLU A 94 -15.09 3.59 -5.09
N PRO A 95 -15.84 4.65 -5.45
CA PRO A 95 -15.49 5.73 -6.38
C PRO A 95 -14.41 6.71 -5.87
N SER A 96 -13.66 7.30 -6.80
CA SER A 96 -12.61 8.29 -6.54
C SER A 96 -12.71 9.57 -7.39
N ASN A 97 -11.96 10.62 -7.03
CA ASN A 97 -11.77 11.83 -7.84
C ASN A 97 -10.27 12.11 -8.04
N ALA A 98 -9.91 13.24 -8.65
CA ALA A 98 -8.50 13.54 -8.92
C ALA A 98 -7.62 13.69 -7.66
N PHE A 99 -8.23 14.04 -6.51
CA PHE A 99 -7.53 14.38 -5.28
C PHE A 99 -7.57 13.26 -4.23
N ILE A 100 -8.65 12.51 -4.10
CA ILE A 100 -8.83 11.48 -3.06
C ILE A 100 -9.87 10.44 -3.46
N GLY A 101 -9.67 9.19 -3.03
CA GLY A 101 -10.70 8.15 -3.03
C GLY A 101 -11.76 8.39 -1.95
N TYR A 102 -12.98 7.93 -2.15
CA TYR A 102 -14.06 8.09 -1.15
C TYR A 102 -15.03 6.91 -1.12
N GLY A 103 -14.57 5.73 -1.55
CA GLY A 103 -15.29 4.47 -1.46
C GLY A 103 -14.50 3.38 -0.73
N ASN A 104 -15.10 2.20 -0.55
CA ASN A 104 -14.48 1.05 0.11
C ASN A 104 -13.91 1.27 1.53
N PHE A 105 -14.55 2.14 2.34
CA PHE A 105 -14.21 2.27 3.76
C PHE A 105 -14.31 0.94 4.48
N ALA A 106 -13.30 0.60 5.31
CA ALA A 106 -13.22 -0.70 5.96
C ALA A 106 -13.31 -1.89 4.98
N LEU A 107 -12.79 -1.73 3.76
CA LEU A 107 -12.89 -2.70 2.66
C LEU A 107 -14.34 -3.10 2.31
N ALA A 108 -15.32 -2.25 2.65
CA ALA A 108 -16.70 -2.48 2.26
C ALA A 108 -16.81 -2.60 0.74
N ASP A 109 -17.50 -3.65 0.28
CA ASP A 109 -17.69 -3.95 -1.15
C ASP A 109 -16.40 -4.10 -1.97
N PHE A 110 -15.25 -4.28 -1.31
CA PHE A 110 -13.97 -4.56 -1.98
C PHE A 110 -13.82 -6.07 -2.23
N PRO A 111 -13.39 -6.52 -3.43
CA PRO A 111 -13.24 -7.94 -3.73
C PRO A 111 -12.28 -8.65 -2.77
N LYS A 112 -12.74 -9.76 -2.17
CA LYS A 112 -11.95 -10.50 -1.17
C LYS A 112 -10.69 -11.11 -1.75
N GLU A 113 -10.75 -11.43 -3.03
CA GLU A 113 -9.66 -11.96 -3.84
C GLU A 113 -8.51 -10.94 -3.95
N GLN A 114 -8.80 -9.64 -3.78
CA GLN A 114 -7.85 -8.53 -3.89
C GLN A 114 -7.33 -8.03 -2.53
N TYR A 115 -7.65 -8.68 -1.41
CA TYR A 115 -7.18 -8.25 -0.08
C TYR A 115 -5.64 -8.26 0.08
N HIS A 116 -4.93 -8.95 -0.82
CA HIS A 116 -3.47 -8.88 -0.91
C HIS A 116 -2.97 -7.46 -1.26
N GLU A 117 -3.74 -6.69 -2.04
CA GLU A 117 -3.43 -5.30 -2.38
C GLU A 117 -3.54 -4.39 -1.15
N PHE A 118 -4.60 -4.55 -0.36
CA PHE A 118 -4.75 -3.86 0.92
C PHE A 118 -3.56 -4.12 1.85
N PHE A 119 -3.20 -5.39 2.02
CA PHE A 119 -2.07 -5.78 2.86
C PHE A 119 -0.78 -5.13 2.37
N PHE A 120 -0.50 -5.20 1.07
CA PHE A 120 0.67 -4.57 0.48
C PHE A 120 0.68 -3.06 0.71
N ALA A 121 -0.41 -2.35 0.39
CA ALA A 121 -0.52 -0.90 0.55
C ALA A 121 -0.33 -0.45 2.01
N TRP A 122 -0.91 -1.20 2.96
CA TRP A 122 -0.74 -0.94 4.39
C TRP A 122 0.73 -0.99 4.82
N THR A 123 1.51 -1.95 4.31
CA THR A 123 2.92 -2.07 4.71
C THR A 123 3.77 -0.86 4.32
N PHE A 124 3.44 -0.20 3.21
CA PHE A 124 4.07 1.07 2.80
C PHE A 124 3.58 2.24 3.68
N ALA A 125 2.29 2.28 4.00
CA ALA A 125 1.73 3.29 4.92
C ALA A 125 2.40 3.22 6.31
N ALA A 126 2.56 2.01 6.85
CA ALA A 126 3.26 1.77 8.11
C ALA A 126 4.74 2.20 8.02
N THR A 127 5.41 1.88 6.92
CA THR A 127 6.80 2.32 6.67
C THR A 127 6.92 3.84 6.67
N ALA A 128 6.01 4.55 6.01
CA ALA A 128 6.01 6.01 5.98
C ALA A 128 5.82 6.63 7.38
N ALA A 129 4.93 6.06 8.20
CA ALA A 129 4.73 6.49 9.58
C ALA A 129 5.97 6.24 10.45
N THR A 130 6.59 5.07 10.32
CA THR A 130 7.75 4.66 11.12
C THR A 130 9.00 5.48 10.83
N ILE A 131 9.21 5.98 9.61
CA ILE A 131 10.31 6.92 9.29
C ILE A 131 10.32 8.11 10.27
N VAL A 132 9.14 8.58 10.67
CA VAL A 132 9.01 9.71 11.61
C VAL A 132 9.34 9.32 13.04
N SER A 133 9.12 8.06 13.46
CA SER A 133 9.56 7.57 14.78
C SER A 133 11.05 7.80 15.01
N GLY A 134 11.86 7.50 14.00
CA GLY A 134 13.31 7.70 14.06
C GLY A 134 13.70 9.17 14.25
N CYS A 135 12.99 10.10 13.60
CA CYS A 135 13.23 11.53 13.74
C CYS A 135 12.91 12.04 15.16
N VAL A 136 11.87 11.51 15.78
CA VAL A 136 11.37 11.98 17.09
C VAL A 136 11.79 11.11 18.27
N ALA A 137 12.82 10.27 18.08
CA ALA A 137 13.32 9.37 19.10
C ALA A 137 13.70 10.11 20.40
N GLU A 138 13.38 9.51 21.54
CA GLU A 138 13.60 10.02 22.91
C GLU A 138 12.84 11.31 23.32
N ARG A 139 12.19 12.02 22.40
CA ARG A 139 11.69 13.39 22.66
C ARG A 139 10.18 13.58 22.51
N THR A 140 9.45 12.55 22.10
CA THR A 140 7.99 12.63 21.90
C THR A 140 7.23 11.80 22.93
N SER A 141 6.10 12.35 23.38
CA SER A 141 5.17 11.61 24.23
C SER A 141 4.56 10.45 23.46
N PHE A 142 4.43 9.31 24.12
CA PHE A 142 3.94 8.08 23.50
C PHE A 142 2.57 8.25 22.85
N LEU A 143 1.64 8.92 23.54
CA LEU A 143 0.30 9.16 23.04
C LEU A 143 0.28 10.10 21.83
N ALA A 144 1.08 11.17 21.84
CA ALA A 144 1.16 12.07 20.68
C ALA A 144 1.70 11.34 19.45
N TYR A 145 2.66 10.44 19.64
CA TYR A 145 3.17 9.58 18.56
C TYR A 145 2.07 8.68 17.97
N LEU A 146 1.27 8.00 18.81
CA LEU A 146 0.18 7.15 18.31
C LEU A 146 -0.90 7.92 17.55
N MET A 147 -1.28 9.11 18.05
CA MET A 147 -2.24 9.97 17.35
C MET A 147 -1.70 10.42 15.99
N TYR A 148 -0.41 10.73 15.94
CA TYR A 148 0.29 11.05 14.70
C TYR A 148 0.29 9.87 13.72
N THR A 149 0.64 8.65 14.18
CA THR A 149 0.62 7.44 13.34
C THR A 149 -0.76 7.21 12.75
N ILE A 150 -1.82 7.31 13.57
CA ILE A 150 -3.21 7.16 13.10
C ILE A 150 -3.50 8.20 12.03
N PHE A 151 -3.14 9.47 12.24
CA PHE A 151 -3.42 10.54 11.28
C PHE A 151 -2.66 10.36 9.96
N VAL A 152 -1.39 9.96 10.01
CA VAL A 152 -0.59 9.76 8.79
C VAL A 152 -1.08 8.55 8.00
N THR A 153 -1.33 7.43 8.68
CA THR A 153 -1.80 6.20 8.02
C THR A 153 -3.25 6.28 7.55
N SER A 154 -4.10 7.10 8.19
CA SER A 154 -5.49 7.27 7.76
C SER A 154 -5.71 8.40 6.75
N PHE A 155 -4.85 9.42 6.69
CA PHE A 155 -5.11 10.62 5.89
C PHE A 155 -3.91 11.08 5.05
N VAL A 156 -2.79 11.46 5.69
CA VAL A 156 -1.68 12.12 4.97
C VAL A 156 -1.06 11.21 3.91
N TYR A 157 -0.63 10.01 4.30
CA TYR A 157 -0.02 9.06 3.37
C TYR A 157 -1.00 8.60 2.29
N PRO A 158 -2.23 8.14 2.62
CA PRO A 158 -3.20 7.71 1.62
C PRO A 158 -3.52 8.74 0.55
N VAL A 159 -3.66 10.01 0.92
CA VAL A 159 -3.96 11.08 -0.02
C VAL A 159 -2.81 11.29 -1.01
N VAL A 160 -1.56 11.30 -0.52
CA VAL A 160 -0.40 11.42 -1.42
C VAL A 160 -0.21 10.17 -2.28
N ALA A 161 -0.47 8.99 -1.73
CA ALA A 161 -0.48 7.74 -2.50
C ALA A 161 -1.54 7.80 -3.62
N HIS A 162 -2.73 8.33 -3.35
CA HIS A 162 -3.77 8.53 -4.35
C HIS A 162 -3.30 9.42 -5.50
N TRP A 163 -2.63 10.54 -5.20
CA TRP A 163 -2.19 11.48 -6.22
C TRP A 163 -1.25 10.86 -7.25
N ILE A 164 -0.38 9.95 -6.82
CA ILE A 164 0.73 9.43 -7.63
C ILE A 164 0.46 8.01 -8.15
N TRP A 165 -0.21 7.17 -7.36
CA TRP A 165 -0.42 5.74 -7.67
C TRP A 165 -1.84 5.37 -8.09
N SER A 166 -2.84 6.25 -7.88
CA SER A 166 -4.18 6.00 -8.42
C SER A 166 -4.22 6.37 -9.91
N PRO A 167 -4.89 5.58 -10.78
CA PRO A 167 -5.17 6.01 -12.16
C PRO A 167 -5.94 7.32 -12.23
N SER A 168 -6.78 7.62 -11.23
CA SER A 168 -7.51 8.89 -11.14
C SER A 168 -6.67 10.06 -10.62
N GLY A 169 -5.49 9.80 -10.03
CA GLY A 169 -4.71 10.80 -9.30
C GLY A 169 -4.19 11.92 -10.20
N TRP A 170 -4.31 13.17 -9.77
CA TRP A 170 -3.93 14.35 -10.58
C TRP A 170 -2.44 14.42 -10.97
N LEU A 171 -1.56 13.73 -10.23
CA LEU A 171 -0.13 13.61 -10.54
C LEU A 171 0.23 12.28 -11.19
N SER A 172 -0.70 11.34 -11.30
CA SER A 172 -0.38 9.97 -11.71
C SER A 172 0.07 9.90 -13.16
N ALA A 173 1.08 9.09 -13.43
CA ALA A 173 1.49 8.72 -14.79
C ALA A 173 0.43 7.87 -15.53
N GLU A 174 -0.52 7.29 -14.80
CA GLU A 174 -1.61 6.49 -15.36
C GLU A 174 -2.88 7.32 -15.62
N ASN A 175 -2.91 8.59 -15.22
CA ASN A 175 -4.04 9.46 -15.48
C ASN A 175 -4.15 9.79 -16.98
N GLU A 176 -5.37 9.72 -17.51
CA GLU A 176 -5.68 10.06 -18.90
C GLU A 176 -5.45 11.56 -19.21
N ASP A 177 -5.62 12.44 -18.22
CA ASP A 177 -5.40 13.89 -18.33
C ASP A 177 -4.50 14.39 -17.18
N PRO A 178 -3.19 14.08 -17.22
CA PRO A 178 -2.27 14.41 -16.14
C PRO A 178 -2.00 15.92 -16.08
N LEU A 179 -1.70 16.44 -14.88
CA LEU A 179 -1.40 17.85 -14.72
C LEU A 179 -0.21 18.28 -15.61
N PHE A 180 -0.38 19.37 -16.36
CA PHE A 180 0.58 19.88 -17.34
C PHE A 180 0.93 18.90 -18.49
N GLY A 181 0.11 17.87 -18.70
CA GLY A 181 0.34 16.85 -19.73
C GLY A 181 1.49 15.88 -19.40
N VAL A 182 1.99 15.86 -18.16
CA VAL A 182 3.07 14.97 -17.71
C VAL A 182 2.75 14.42 -16.34
N GLY A 183 2.69 13.09 -16.21
CA GLY A 183 2.50 12.41 -14.93
C GLY A 183 3.81 12.04 -14.24
N VAL A 184 3.76 11.94 -12.91
CA VAL A 184 4.83 11.52 -12.02
C VAL A 184 4.85 9.99 -11.96
N PHE A 185 6.04 9.41 -12.17
CA PHE A 185 6.27 7.99 -11.98
C PHE A 185 7.08 7.75 -10.70
N ASP A 186 6.49 7.04 -9.74
CA ASP A 186 7.15 6.61 -8.51
C ASP A 186 6.97 5.10 -8.35
N PHE A 187 8.01 4.31 -8.66
CA PHE A 187 7.87 2.85 -8.74
C PHE A 187 7.64 2.18 -7.37
N ALA A 188 8.35 2.62 -6.33
CA ALA A 188 8.42 1.91 -5.04
C ALA A 188 8.36 2.86 -3.82
N GLY A 189 7.90 4.10 -4.01
CA GLY A 189 7.61 4.99 -2.90
C GLY A 189 8.75 5.93 -2.52
N SER A 190 9.63 6.25 -3.47
CA SER A 190 10.64 7.30 -3.30
C SER A 190 10.01 8.62 -2.86
N THR A 191 8.84 8.96 -3.40
CA THR A 191 8.07 10.14 -3.03
C THR A 191 7.03 9.78 -1.98
N VAL A 192 6.10 8.86 -2.30
CA VAL A 192 4.93 8.62 -1.44
C VAL A 192 5.27 8.04 -0.06
N VAL A 193 6.40 7.34 0.08
CA VAL A 193 6.89 6.84 1.39
C VAL A 193 8.02 7.72 1.91
N HIS A 194 9.13 7.83 1.19
CA HIS A 194 10.35 8.42 1.75
C HIS A 194 10.29 9.95 1.84
N VAL A 195 9.77 10.65 0.83
CA VAL A 195 9.60 12.12 0.92
C VAL A 195 8.50 12.45 1.92
N VAL A 196 7.35 11.77 1.89
CA VAL A 196 6.26 12.00 2.86
C VAL A 196 6.76 11.79 4.30
N GLY A 197 7.38 10.64 4.58
CA GLY A 197 7.94 10.32 5.89
C GLY A 197 9.06 11.29 6.30
N GLY A 198 10.00 11.58 5.41
CA GLY A 198 11.11 12.50 5.69
C GLY A 198 10.67 13.94 5.96
N PHE A 199 9.70 14.43 5.20
CA PHE A 199 9.16 15.78 5.36
C PHE A 199 8.32 15.91 6.63
N ALA A 200 7.46 14.93 6.90
CA ALA A 200 6.70 14.86 8.14
C ALA A 200 7.62 14.75 9.37
N GLY A 201 8.69 13.95 9.28
CA GLY A 201 9.70 13.83 10.32
C GLY A 201 10.44 15.13 10.60
N THR A 202 10.80 15.87 9.54
CA THR A 202 11.43 17.20 9.66
C THR A 202 10.53 18.17 10.43
N HIS A 203 9.24 18.21 10.08
CA HIS A 203 8.26 19.08 10.74
C HIS A 203 7.91 18.62 12.15
N ALA A 204 7.98 17.34 12.47
CA ALA A 204 7.77 16.86 13.83
C ALA A 204 8.90 17.30 14.79
N CYS A 205 10.11 17.52 14.26
CA CYS A 205 11.28 17.98 15.01
C CYS A 205 11.34 19.50 15.18
N LEU A 206 10.82 20.28 14.22
CA LEU A 206 11.00 21.74 14.14
C LEU A 206 10.32 22.58 15.25
N PRO A 207 9.10 22.26 15.73
CA PRO A 207 8.40 23.02 16.78
C PRO A 207 9.15 23.10 18.13
N TRP A 208 10.26 22.39 18.25
CA TRP A 208 11.08 22.30 19.46
C TRP A 208 12.43 23.02 19.34
N ILE A 209 12.68 23.72 18.22
CA ILE A 209 13.91 24.48 17.95
C ILE A 209 13.75 25.99 18.28
N PHE A 210 12.53 26.45 18.54
CA PHE A 210 12.21 27.79 19.02
C PHE A 210 11.56 27.72 20.40
#